data_AF-R6MYV7-F1
#
_entry.id   AF-R6MYV7-F1
#
_cell.length_a   1.000
_cell.length_b   1.000
_cell.length_c   1.000
_cell.angle_alpha   90.00
_cell.angle_beta   90.00
_cell.angle_gamma   90.00
#
_symmetry.space_group_name_H-M   'P 1'
#
loop_
_entity.id
_entity.type
_entity.pdbx_description
1 polymer ?
#
loop_
_entity_poly.entity_id
_entity_poly.type
_entity_poly.pdbx_seq_one_letter_code
_entity_poly.pdbx_strand_id
1 'polypeptide(L)' 'MSEESKIVFQVSEFDGKNIPVTEAAKIIGKDQQFIRQGMIAGILPIGTVFKKEGSNQYDYYISPKMFWEYTGYVYKG' A
#
# COMPACT_ATOMS: atom_id res chain seq x y z
N MET A 1 -13.98 -24.47 -32.44
CA MET A 1 -13.47 -23.21 -31.88
C MET A 1 -13.86 -23.21 -30.41
N SER A 2 -12.92 -23.52 -29.52
CA SER A 2 -13.18 -23.52 -28.07
C SER A 2 -13.32 -22.07 -27.59
N GLU A 3 -14.43 -21.76 -26.93
CA GLU A 3 -14.66 -20.46 -26.31
C GLU A 3 -13.60 -20.22 -25.22
N GLU A 4 -12.84 -19.13 -25.36
CA GLU A 4 -11.93 -18.66 -24.32
C GLU A 4 -12.76 -18.16 -23.13
N SER A 5 -12.63 -18.84 -21.97
CA SER A 5 -13.28 -18.41 -20.74
C SER A 5 -12.67 -17.10 -20.25
N LYS A 6 -13.44 -16.00 -20.31
CA LYS A 6 -13.04 -14.72 -19.71
C LYS A 6 -13.16 -14.80 -18.19
N ILE A 7 -12.02 -14.70 -17.49
CA ILE A 7 -11.99 -14.53 -16.04
C ILE A 7 -12.24 -13.04 -15.75
N VAL A 8 -13.37 -12.73 -15.11
CA VAL A 8 -13.69 -11.38 -14.65
C VAL A 8 -13.24 -11.24 -13.20
N PHE A 9 -12.22 -10.42 -12.96
CA PHE A 9 -11.82 -10.06 -11.60
C PHE A 9 -12.66 -8.87 -11.12
N GLN A 10 -13.39 -9.05 -10.02
CA GLN A 10 -14.04 -7.94 -9.34
C GLN A 10 -12.97 -7.15 -8.56
N VAL A 11 -12.62 -5.98 -9.07
CA VAL A 11 -11.70 -5.06 -8.38
C VAL A 11 -12.42 -4.56 -7.12
N SER A 12 -11.74 -4.63 -5.98
CA SER A 12 -12.29 -4.10 -4.73
C SER A 12 -12.44 -2.59 -4.81
N GLU A 13 -13.46 -2.04 -4.17
CA GLU A 13 -13.61 -0.59 -4.10
C GLU A 13 -12.48 0.00 -3.27
N PHE A 14 -11.73 0.95 -3.86
CA PHE A 14 -10.71 1.73 -3.19
C PHE A 14 -11.20 3.16 -3.06
N ASP A 15 -11.30 3.67 -1.84
CA ASP A 15 -11.77 5.04 -1.57
C ASP A 15 -10.77 6.14 -1.97
N GLY A 16 -9.57 5.74 -2.40
CA GLY A 16 -8.48 6.62 -2.83
C GLY A 16 -7.74 7.32 -1.68
N LYS A 17 -8.14 7.09 -0.42
CA LYS A 17 -7.53 7.72 0.76
C LYS A 17 -6.21 7.05 1.14
N ASN A 18 -5.52 7.62 2.10
CA ASN A 18 -4.28 7.07 2.66
C ASN A 18 -4.58 5.95 3.65
N ILE A 19 -3.86 4.81 3.55
CA ILE A 19 -3.79 3.85 4.66
C ILE A 19 -2.81 4.38 5.72
N PRO A 20 -3.21 4.52 7.00
CA PRO A 20 -2.27 4.89 8.06
C PRO A 20 -1.14 3.86 8.19
N VAL A 21 0.09 4.32 8.43
CA VAL A 21 1.26 3.44 8.66
C VAL A 21 0.99 2.44 9.79
N THR A 22 0.23 2.83 10.80
CA THR A 22 -0.20 1.97 11.91
C THR A 22 -1.06 0.79 11.44
N GLU A 23 -1.99 1.02 10.52
CA GLU A 23 -2.85 -0.04 9.99
C GLU A 23 -2.07 -0.94 9.03
N ALA A 24 -1.26 -0.36 8.16
CA ALA A 24 -0.36 -1.11 7.28
C ALA A 24 0.56 -2.06 8.07
N ALA A 25 1.13 -1.57 9.18
CA ALA A 25 1.98 -2.37 10.07
C ALA A 25 1.21 -3.55 10.69
N LYS A 26 0.00 -3.32 11.20
CA LYS A 26 -0.87 -4.37 11.75
C LYS A 26 -1.20 -5.44 10.70
N ILE A 27 -1.57 -5.03 9.49
CA ILE A 27 -1.96 -5.95 8.41
C ILE A 27 -0.77 -6.78 7.93
N ILE A 28 0.40 -6.17 7.77
CA ILE A 28 1.63 -6.87 7.34
C ILE A 28 2.22 -7.73 8.46
N GLY A 29 1.81 -7.51 9.72
CA GLY A 29 2.35 -8.23 10.88
C GLY A 29 3.79 -7.81 11.21
N LYS A 30 4.10 -6.53 11.01
CA LYS A 30 5.41 -5.92 11.28
C LYS A 30 5.24 -4.63 12.09
N ASP A 31 6.33 -4.10 12.62
CA ASP A 31 6.29 -2.82 13.31
C ASP A 31 6.23 -1.63 12.32
N GLN A 32 5.86 -0.44 12.82
CA GLN A 32 5.75 0.76 11.99
C GLN A 32 7.08 1.22 11.41
N GLN A 33 8.21 0.95 12.08
CA GLN A 33 9.52 1.36 11.59
C GLN A 33 9.93 0.53 10.38
N PHE A 34 9.60 -0.76 10.36
CA PHE A 34 9.76 -1.61 9.18
C PHE A 34 9.02 -1.03 7.97
N ILE A 35 7.75 -0.62 8.13
CA ILE A 35 6.98 0.01 7.05
C ILE A 35 7.65 1.30 6.57
N ARG A 36 8.03 2.20 7.48
CA ARG A 36 8.65 3.49 7.15
C ARG A 36 9.98 3.31 6.41
N GLN A 37 10.89 2.51 6.95
CA GLN A 37 12.20 2.29 6.35
C GLN A 37 12.10 1.51 5.04
N GLY A 38 11.18 0.55 4.96
CA GLY A 38 10.92 -0.19 3.73
C GLY A 38 10.43 0.72 2.60
N MET A 39 9.53 1.66 2.91
CA MET A 39 9.06 2.64 1.92
C MET A 39 10.15 3.64 1.55
N ILE A 40 10.94 4.15 2.51
CA ILE A 40 12.07 5.07 2.24
C ILE A 40 13.11 4.41 1.33
N ALA A 41 13.43 3.14 1.58
CA ALA A 41 14.40 2.37 0.79
C ALA A 41 13.86 1.90 -0.57
N GLY A 42 12.57 2.10 -0.85
CA GLY A 42 11.92 1.62 -2.08
C GLY A 42 11.70 0.10 -2.16
N ILE A 43 11.98 -0.63 -1.07
CA ILE A 43 11.78 -2.09 -1.02
C ILE A 43 10.33 -2.48 -0.69
N LEU A 44 9.55 -1.55 -0.14
CA LEU A 44 8.13 -1.72 0.14
C LEU A 44 7.32 -0.78 -0.78
N PRO A 45 7.02 -1.21 -2.02
CA PRO A 45 6.43 -0.37 -3.07
C PRO A 45 4.91 -0.22 -2.93
N ILE A 46 4.46 0.20 -1.75
CA ILE A 46 3.02 0.30 -1.39
C ILE A 46 2.47 1.72 -1.48
N GLY A 47 3.27 2.67 -1.98
CA GLY A 47 2.87 4.07 -2.12
C GLY A 47 4.05 5.00 -2.27
N THR A 48 3.91 6.22 -1.76
CA THR A 48 4.85 7.32 -1.93
C THR A 48 5.40 7.79 -0.60
N VAL A 49 6.69 8.12 -0.57
CA VAL A 49 7.34 8.81 0.54
C VAL A 49 7.81 10.18 0.06
N PHE A 50 7.49 11.22 0.82
CA PHE A 50 7.96 12.57 0.58
C PHE A 50 8.80 13.04 1.76
N LYS A 51 10.03 13.50 1.47
CA LYS A 51 10.88 14.14 2.47
C LYS A 51 10.92 15.63 2.17
N LYS A 52 10.52 16.45 3.14
CA LYS A 52 10.63 17.91 3.01
C LYS A 52 12.11 18.32 3.01
N GLU A 53 12.49 19.18 2.09
CA GLU A 53 13.86 19.70 1.99
C GLU A 53 14.28 20.39 3.30
N GLY A 54 15.49 20.10 3.77
CA GLY A 54 16.00 20.61 5.05
C GLY A 54 15.34 20.02 6.31
N SER A 55 14.44 19.04 6.19
CA SER A 55 13.76 18.40 7.33
C SER A 55 14.17 16.94 7.49
N ASN A 56 14.10 16.45 8.74
CA ASN A 56 14.18 15.01 9.06
C ASN A 56 12.79 14.34 9.07
N GLN A 57 11.74 15.10 8.76
CA GLN A 57 10.37 14.59 8.69
C GLN A 57 10.06 14.00 7.31
N TYR A 58 9.29 12.92 7.32
CA TYR A 58 8.81 12.22 6.13
C TYR A 58 7.29 12.13 6.19
N ASP A 59 6.66 12.41 5.07
CA ASP A 59 5.24 12.17 4.83
C ASP A 59 5.08 10.88 4.04
N TYR A 60 4.05 10.10 4.39
CA TYR A 60 3.79 8.80 3.82
C TYR A 60 2.38 8.78 3.25
N TYR A 61 2.28 8.40 1.98
CA TYR A 61 1.03 8.04 1.35
C TYR A 61 1.08 6.55 1.01
N ILE A 62 0.24 5.74 1.65
CA ILE A 62 0.08 4.32 1.32
C ILE A 62 -1.18 4.20 0.47
N SER A 63 -1.00 3.78 -0.79
CA SER A 63 -2.09 3.62 -1.75
C SER A 63 -2.87 2.33 -1.44
N PRO A 64 -4.20 2.39 -1.24
CA PRO A 64 -5.00 1.19 -1.00
C PRO A 64 -4.88 0.16 -2.11
N LYS A 65 -4.76 0.62 -3.36
CA LYS A 65 -4.56 -0.24 -4.52
C LYS A 65 -3.21 -0.93 -4.49
N MET A 66 -2.10 -0.19 -4.36
CA MET A 66 -0.76 -0.78 -4.33
C MET A 66 -0.58 -1.69 -3.12
N PHE A 67 -1.16 -1.32 -1.98
CA PHE A 67 -1.14 -2.13 -0.78
C PHE A 67 -1.89 -3.46 -0.99
N TRP A 68 -3.06 -3.42 -1.63
CA TRP A 68 -3.80 -4.64 -2.00
C TRP A 68 -3.02 -5.51 -2.99
N GLU A 69 -2.42 -4.92 -4.02
CA GLU A 69 -1.58 -5.65 -4.98
C GLU A 69 -0.39 -6.34 -4.29
N TYR A 70 0.20 -5.69 -3.29
CA TYR A 70 1.36 -6.21 -2.54
C TYR A 70 0.98 -7.28 -1.50
N THR A 71 -0.14 -7.11 -0.80
CA THR A 71 -0.50 -7.94 0.37
C THR A 71 -1.65 -8.91 0.12
N GLY A 72 -2.44 -8.71 -0.93
CA GLY A 72 -3.73 -9.35 -1.13
C GLY A 72 -4.85 -8.83 -0.21
N TYR A 73 -4.57 -7.84 0.65
CA TYR A 73 -5.53 -7.33 1.64
C TYR A 73 -6.30 -6.10 1.13
N VAL A 74 -7.62 -6.12 1.28
CA VAL A 74 -8.50 -4.99 0.94
C VAL A 74 -8.73 -4.14 2.18
N TYR A 75 -8.13 -2.96 2.23
CA TYR A 75 -8.38 -1.98 3.28
C TYR A 75 -9.74 -1.29 3.11
N LYS A 76 -10.49 -1.14 4.21
CA LYS A 76 -11.89 -0.64 4.19
C LYS A 76 -12.15 0.61 5.03
N GLY A 77 -11.11 1.29 5.51
CA GLY A 77 -11.25 2.47 6.37
C GLY A 77 -11.36 2.09 7.84
#